data_AF-A0A8J8NFK7-F1
#
_entry.id   AF-A0A8J8NFK7-F1
#
_cell.length_a   1.000
_cell.length_b   1.000
_cell.length_c   1.000
_cell.angle_alpha   90.00
_cell.angle_beta   90.00
_cell.angle_gamma   90.00
#
_symmetry.space_group_name_H-M   'P 1'
#
loop_
_entity.id
_entity.type
_entity.pdbx_description
1 polymer ?
#
loop_
_entity_poly.entity_id
_entity_poly.type
_entity_poly.pdbx_seq_one_letter_code
_entity_poly.pdbx_strand_id
1 'polypeptide(L)'
;MQTISGHQPAEFVKEQFRNVEGLYQFWVFKDTKPLPTYQFTLIAGQYCAIQFNGEPGDVPQTLYCRESLREHFLKMKDFVFEVTKKSMQFFEKFFGVKYQFNKYDSVFVPEFNQEGMKTPACTIMNDLYVFKEEKPATSYTQQALTVANQMAHHWLNDLVKVNWWNDLWLTESFADFISHYCLENIQIQSIKLSNIAVMFNQHKGQGYLEDQMITTHPMADEVINTDVAENIFDGITTSKGASTVKQLMCILGPQKFSEACRQYFQKLGGQKAVLQDLFNHLSSRFKNKNLNFQQWKQQWIEAAGMNEIEPEWNQANRDINSQLVIRQRAALPQLPTLRYHQIKVGFFKEDGGIDYQDVLVKAQEETVVTYDGSKGYKAVLLNYEDQSFVKVLLDQTSTLYFSQNLQSVKDLLTRTLIYRALFDSVRDGKICSEEYVDFLLNQLPNEESDEILILKMQLIQRLQQSNLLYYQIQIQEVFIQKSFCIHC
;
A
#
# COMPACT_ATOMS: atom_id res chain seq x y z
N MET A 1 33.20 8.28 -34.98
CA MET A 1 32.16 7.45 -34.35
C MET A 1 32.76 6.82 -33.12
N GLN A 2 32.52 7.42 -31.94
CA GLN A 2 32.90 6.83 -30.67
C GLN A 2 32.15 5.51 -30.52
N THR A 3 32.89 4.42 -30.36
CA THR A 3 32.34 3.15 -29.92
C THR A 3 31.55 3.42 -28.64
N ILE A 4 30.23 3.21 -28.70
CA ILE A 4 29.40 2.95 -27.52
C ILE A 4 29.98 1.66 -26.92
N SER A 5 31.03 1.78 -26.12
CA SER A 5 31.49 0.72 -25.25
C SER A 5 30.32 0.48 -24.30
N GLY A 6 29.57 -0.58 -24.58
CA GLY A 6 28.33 -0.89 -23.88
C GLY A 6 28.59 -0.87 -22.39
N HIS A 7 27.77 -0.12 -21.65
CA HIS A 7 27.85 -0.02 -20.20
C HIS A 7 27.28 -1.30 -19.55
N GLN A 8 27.46 -2.44 -20.18
CA GLN A 8 27.06 -3.77 -19.75
C GLN A 8 28.27 -4.37 -19.01
N PRO A 9 28.13 -4.82 -17.75
CA PRO A 9 29.26 -5.39 -17.03
C PRO A 9 29.77 -6.62 -17.80
N ALA A 10 31.03 -6.56 -18.24
CA ALA A 10 31.65 -7.57 -19.11
C ALA A 10 31.56 -9.00 -18.55
N GLU A 11 31.40 -9.12 -17.24
CA GLU A 11 31.23 -10.39 -16.52
C GLU A 11 29.93 -11.15 -16.85
N PHE A 12 28.91 -10.53 -17.43
CA PHE A 12 27.66 -11.21 -17.83
C PHE A 12 27.59 -11.56 -19.32
N VAL A 13 28.52 -11.02 -20.11
CA VAL A 13 28.60 -11.27 -21.54
C VAL A 13 29.60 -12.41 -21.77
N LYS A 14 29.11 -13.53 -22.30
CA LYS A 14 29.93 -14.69 -22.65
C LYS A 14 30.78 -14.38 -23.88
N GLU A 15 30.14 -13.88 -24.94
CA GLU A 15 30.79 -13.60 -26.23
C GLU A 15 30.19 -12.36 -26.88
N GLN A 16 31.02 -11.60 -27.61
CA GLN A 16 30.59 -10.53 -28.50
C GLN A 16 31.27 -10.71 -29.85
N PHE A 17 30.49 -10.62 -30.92
CA PHE A 17 31.02 -10.67 -32.27
C PHE A 17 30.19 -9.81 -33.22
N ARG A 18 30.75 -9.52 -34.40
CA ARG A 18 30.05 -8.80 -35.48
C ARG A 18 29.79 -9.76 -36.63
N ASN A 19 28.74 -9.55 -37.41
CA ASN A 19 28.63 -10.28 -38.69
C ASN A 19 29.77 -9.85 -39.63
N VAL A 20 29.97 -10.65 -40.68
CA VAL A 20 31.04 -10.47 -41.69
C VAL A 20 30.99 -9.08 -42.35
N GLU A 21 29.82 -8.46 -42.44
CA GLU A 21 29.61 -7.14 -43.04
C GLU A 21 29.61 -5.97 -42.02
N GLY A 22 29.74 -6.26 -40.72
CA GLY A 22 29.80 -5.25 -39.65
C GLY A 22 28.49 -4.51 -39.36
N LEU A 23 27.38 -4.91 -39.98
CA LEU A 23 26.04 -4.32 -39.81
C LEU A 23 25.37 -4.68 -38.48
N TYR A 24 25.70 -5.84 -37.90
CA TYR A 24 25.09 -6.35 -36.67
C TYR A 24 26.15 -6.68 -35.63
N GLN A 25 25.84 -6.37 -34.37
CA GLN A 25 26.61 -6.80 -33.21
C GLN A 25 25.81 -7.84 -32.43
N PHE A 26 26.42 -9.01 -32.25
CA PHE A 26 25.86 -10.12 -31.49
C PHE A 26 26.40 -10.10 -30.07
N TRP A 27 25.49 -10.33 -29.14
CA TRP A 27 25.76 -10.40 -27.71
C TRP A 27 25.25 -11.74 -27.20
N VAL A 28 26.15 -12.58 -26.69
CA VAL A 28 25.81 -13.84 -26.04
C VAL A 28 25.95 -13.64 -24.54
N PHE A 29 24.85 -13.76 -23.81
CA PHE A 29 24.84 -13.67 -22.35
C PHE A 29 25.16 -15.03 -21.72
N LYS A 30 25.66 -15.01 -20.48
CA LYS A 30 25.80 -16.24 -19.69
C LYS A 30 24.43 -16.81 -19.34
N ASP A 31 24.38 -18.13 -19.16
CA ASP A 31 23.16 -18.82 -18.74
C ASP A 31 22.69 -18.31 -17.37
N THR A 32 21.37 -18.09 -17.26
CA THR A 32 20.74 -17.72 -16.00
C THR A 32 20.60 -18.93 -15.09
N LYS A 33 20.40 -18.70 -13.78
CA LYS A 33 19.81 -19.73 -12.91
C LYS A 33 18.38 -20.03 -13.40
N PRO A 34 17.75 -21.16 -13.02
CA PRO A 34 16.35 -21.42 -13.39
C PRO A 34 15.39 -20.28 -12.95
N LEU A 35 14.81 -19.59 -13.92
CA LEU A 35 13.82 -18.52 -13.72
C LEU A 35 12.46 -18.94 -14.32
N PRO A 36 11.33 -18.56 -13.72
CA PRO A 36 10.04 -18.58 -14.39
C PRO A 36 10.07 -17.76 -15.68
N THR A 37 9.29 -18.16 -16.67
CA THR A 37 9.28 -17.51 -18.00
C THR A 37 8.90 -16.04 -17.95
N TYR A 38 8.02 -15.62 -17.02
CA TYR A 38 7.62 -14.22 -16.85
C TYR A 38 8.74 -13.30 -16.33
N GLN A 39 9.86 -13.86 -15.83
CA GLN A 39 11.01 -13.08 -15.36
C GLN A 39 12.05 -12.83 -16.46
N PHE A 40 11.90 -13.44 -17.64
CA PHE A 40 12.80 -13.16 -18.76
C PHE A 40 12.64 -11.71 -19.21
N THR A 41 13.76 -11.00 -19.42
CA THR A 41 13.74 -9.60 -19.82
C THR A 41 14.92 -9.26 -20.70
N LEU A 42 14.65 -8.53 -21.78
CA LEU A 42 15.62 -7.93 -22.67
C LEU A 42 15.26 -6.46 -22.88
N ILE A 43 16.18 -5.56 -22.56
CA ILE A 43 15.99 -4.12 -22.76
C ILE A 43 17.07 -3.66 -23.73
N ALA A 44 16.65 -3.11 -24.86
CA ALA A 44 17.53 -2.62 -25.91
C ALA A 44 17.09 -1.23 -26.34
N GLY A 45 18.05 -0.33 -26.51
CA GLY A 45 17.79 1.06 -26.90
C GLY A 45 19.00 1.97 -26.62
N GLN A 46 18.84 3.25 -26.94
CA GLN A 46 19.84 4.29 -26.66
C GLN A 46 19.71 4.76 -25.21
N TYR A 47 20.15 3.91 -24.29
CA TYR A 47 20.20 4.23 -22.87
C TYR A 47 21.55 4.84 -22.50
N CYS A 48 21.51 5.92 -21.72
CA CYS A 48 22.66 6.33 -20.93
C CYS A 48 22.75 5.43 -19.70
N ALA A 49 23.96 5.26 -19.15
CA ALA A 49 24.14 4.52 -17.91
C ALA A 49 24.91 5.37 -16.90
N ILE A 50 24.44 5.34 -15.67
CA ILE A 50 25.03 6.03 -14.52
C ILE A 50 25.36 4.95 -13.51
N GLN A 51 26.65 4.72 -13.28
CA GLN A 51 27.12 3.68 -12.36
C GLN A 51 27.14 4.21 -10.93
N PHE A 52 26.82 3.32 -9.99
CA PHE A 52 26.92 3.58 -8.56
C PHE A 52 28.38 3.57 -8.13
N ASN A 53 28.82 4.67 -7.51
CA ASN A 53 30.11 4.75 -6.85
C ASN A 53 29.93 4.37 -5.37
N GLY A 54 29.75 3.08 -5.11
CA GLY A 54 29.54 2.53 -3.78
C GLY A 54 30.84 2.26 -3.00
N GLU A 55 30.67 1.82 -1.76
CA GLU A 55 31.76 1.37 -0.89
C GLU A 55 32.13 -0.10 -1.18
N PRO A 56 33.35 -0.56 -0.83
CA PRO A 56 33.71 -1.97 -0.94
C PRO A 56 32.70 -2.89 -0.23
N GLY A 57 32.14 -3.84 -0.98
CA GLY A 57 31.14 -4.78 -0.48
C GLY A 57 29.69 -4.38 -0.76
N ASP A 58 29.43 -3.17 -1.26
CA ASP A 58 28.14 -2.83 -1.84
C ASP A 58 27.88 -3.65 -3.12
N VAL A 59 26.61 -3.98 -3.37
CA VAL A 59 26.19 -4.60 -4.63
C VAL A 59 26.35 -3.56 -5.74
N PRO A 60 27.09 -3.87 -6.84
CA PRO A 60 27.17 -3.02 -8.02
C PRO A 60 25.79 -2.65 -8.54
N GLN A 61 25.60 -1.36 -8.84
CA GLN A 61 24.34 -0.83 -9.33
C GLN A 61 24.55 0.07 -10.53
N THR A 62 23.65 -0.01 -11.51
CA THR A 62 23.63 0.91 -12.65
C THR A 62 22.22 1.40 -12.89
N LEU A 63 22.07 2.72 -13.02
CA LEU A 63 20.83 3.32 -13.44
C LEU A 63 20.88 3.58 -14.95
N TYR A 64 19.82 3.19 -15.65
CA TYR A 64 19.68 3.41 -17.08
C TYR A 64 18.44 4.26 -17.36
N CYS A 65 18.57 5.27 -18.21
CA CYS A 65 17.44 6.00 -18.79
C CYS A 65 17.74 6.38 -20.24
N ARG A 66 16.73 6.84 -20.98
CA ARG A 66 16.95 7.39 -22.33
C ARG A 66 17.97 8.54 -22.28
N GLU A 67 18.85 8.62 -23.29
CA GLU A 67 19.89 9.67 -23.33
C GLU A 67 19.31 11.10 -23.20
N SER A 68 18.12 11.33 -23.77
CA SER A 68 17.41 12.63 -23.68
C SER A 68 16.98 13.03 -22.26
N LEU A 69 16.95 12.09 -21.31
CA LEU A 69 16.60 12.34 -19.91
C LEU A 69 17.83 12.40 -18.99
N ARG A 70 19.04 12.21 -19.53
CA ARG A 70 20.28 12.08 -18.75
C ARG A 70 20.51 13.23 -17.78
N GLU A 71 20.35 14.48 -18.24
CA GLU A 71 20.57 15.66 -17.40
C GLU A 71 19.62 15.73 -16.20
N HIS A 72 18.37 15.30 -16.39
CA HIS A 72 17.38 15.23 -15.32
C HIS A 72 17.71 14.08 -14.37
N PHE A 73 18.09 12.93 -14.91
CA PHE A 73 18.37 11.76 -14.10
C PHE A 73 19.63 11.91 -13.25
N LEU A 74 20.64 12.62 -13.75
CA LEU A 74 21.84 12.97 -12.98
C LEU A 74 21.54 13.77 -11.71
N LYS A 75 20.46 14.57 -11.69
CA LYS A 75 20.04 15.35 -10.51
C LYS A 75 19.44 14.50 -9.40
N MET A 76 18.90 13.31 -9.73
CA MET A 76 18.21 12.43 -8.79
C MET A 76 18.92 11.08 -8.57
N LYS A 77 20.02 10.82 -9.28
CA LYS A 77 20.78 9.56 -9.17
C LYS A 77 21.10 9.19 -7.72
N ASP A 78 21.51 10.18 -6.91
CA ASP A 78 21.95 9.94 -5.54
C ASP A 78 20.79 9.51 -4.64
N PHE A 79 19.60 10.05 -4.89
CA PHE A 79 18.37 9.62 -4.24
C PHE A 79 18.00 8.18 -4.60
N VAL A 80 17.99 7.84 -5.90
CA VAL A 80 17.61 6.49 -6.35
C VAL A 80 18.60 5.45 -5.82
N PHE A 81 19.91 5.74 -5.85
CA PHE A 81 20.93 4.87 -5.26
C PHE A 81 20.79 4.75 -3.74
N GLU A 82 20.54 5.85 -3.02
CA GLU A 82 20.36 5.83 -1.57
C GLU A 82 19.17 4.96 -1.17
N VAL A 83 18.01 5.16 -1.82
CA VAL A 83 16.81 4.35 -1.55
C VAL A 83 17.07 2.88 -1.86
N THR A 84 17.69 2.58 -3.01
CA THR A 84 18.02 1.21 -3.41
C THR A 84 18.92 0.53 -2.38
N LYS A 85 20.04 1.17 -2.02
CA LYS A 85 21.02 0.64 -1.05
C LYS A 85 20.41 0.44 0.33
N LYS A 86 19.71 1.44 0.87
CA LYS A 86 19.12 1.36 2.22
C LYS A 86 17.98 0.36 2.29
N SER A 87 17.16 0.26 1.24
CA SER A 87 16.10 -0.75 1.17
C SER A 87 16.69 -2.16 1.10
N MET A 88 17.74 -2.37 0.28
CA MET A 88 18.43 -3.66 0.22
C MET A 88 18.97 -4.07 1.61
N GLN A 89 19.70 -3.19 2.29
CA GLN A 89 20.23 -3.44 3.63
C GLN A 89 19.11 -3.74 4.66
N PHE A 90 18.00 -3.01 4.57
CA PHE A 90 16.84 -3.25 5.40
C PHE A 90 16.27 -4.66 5.17
N PHE A 91 16.03 -5.06 3.92
CA PHE A 91 15.46 -6.36 3.59
C PHE A 91 16.41 -7.51 3.91
N GLU A 92 17.72 -7.36 3.68
CA GLU A 92 18.71 -8.36 4.11
C GLU A 92 18.64 -8.61 5.62
N LYS A 93 18.53 -7.54 6.41
CA LYS A 93 18.36 -7.64 7.87
C LYS A 93 16.98 -8.20 8.22
N PHE A 94 15.92 -7.72 7.60
CA PHE A 94 14.55 -8.07 7.95
C PHE A 94 14.24 -9.54 7.62
N PHE A 95 14.64 -10.01 6.43
CA PHE A 95 14.46 -11.38 5.97
C PHE A 95 15.61 -12.31 6.36
N GLY A 96 16.74 -11.78 6.84
CA GLY A 96 17.87 -12.59 7.32
C GLY A 96 18.55 -13.42 6.24
N VAL A 97 18.39 -13.02 4.98
CA VAL A 97 19.02 -13.63 3.80
C VAL A 97 19.60 -12.51 2.95
N LYS A 98 20.86 -12.66 2.54
CA LYS A 98 21.53 -11.66 1.68
C LYS A 98 20.89 -11.60 0.29
N TYR A 99 21.05 -10.46 -0.37
CA TYR A 99 20.71 -10.30 -1.77
C TYR A 99 21.47 -11.34 -2.63
N GLN A 100 20.78 -11.95 -3.60
CA GLN A 100 21.25 -13.20 -4.24
C GLN A 100 21.98 -13.03 -5.56
N PHE A 101 21.95 -11.82 -6.11
CA PHE A 101 22.53 -11.52 -7.41
C PHE A 101 23.78 -10.65 -7.23
N ASN A 102 24.66 -10.71 -8.23
CA ASN A 102 25.95 -10.01 -8.16
C ASN A 102 25.86 -8.53 -8.54
N LYS A 103 24.70 -8.08 -9.03
CA LYS A 103 24.41 -6.68 -9.38
C LYS A 103 22.93 -6.38 -9.17
N TYR A 104 22.59 -5.10 -9.15
CA TYR A 104 21.22 -4.60 -9.17
C TYR A 104 21.12 -3.39 -10.10
N ASP A 105 20.53 -3.56 -11.28
CA ASP A 105 20.30 -2.44 -12.20
C ASP A 105 18.86 -1.91 -12.07
N SER A 106 18.68 -0.62 -12.33
CA SER A 106 17.35 -0.01 -12.46
C SER A 106 17.24 0.68 -13.82
N VAL A 107 16.26 0.27 -14.62
CA VAL A 107 16.08 0.75 -15.99
C VAL A 107 14.77 1.49 -16.10
N PHE A 108 14.84 2.79 -16.39
CA PHE A 108 13.70 3.68 -16.54
C PHE A 108 13.29 3.71 -18.02
N VAL A 109 12.15 3.08 -18.32
CA VAL A 109 11.67 2.84 -19.69
C VAL A 109 10.44 3.70 -20.02
N PRO A 110 10.30 4.19 -21.26
CA PRO A 110 9.10 4.91 -21.71
C PRO A 110 7.91 3.96 -21.89
N GLU A 111 6.69 4.52 -21.89
CA GLU A 111 5.45 3.80 -22.27
C GLU A 111 5.21 2.52 -21.46
N PHE A 112 5.49 2.57 -20.16
CA PHE A 112 5.33 1.44 -19.25
C PHE A 112 4.04 1.58 -18.44
N ASN A 113 3.09 0.66 -18.64
CA ASN A 113 1.76 0.76 -18.01
C ASN A 113 1.77 0.49 -16.50
N GLN A 114 2.82 -0.12 -15.99
CA GLN A 114 2.99 -0.40 -14.56
C GLN A 114 4.00 0.58 -13.94
N GLU A 115 3.96 0.74 -12.61
CA GLU A 115 4.95 1.59 -11.92
C GLU A 115 6.36 0.98 -11.98
N GLY A 116 6.46 -0.35 -11.90
CA GLY A 116 7.72 -1.08 -12.03
C GLY A 116 7.52 -2.57 -12.27
N MET A 117 8.60 -3.26 -12.65
CA MET A 117 8.63 -4.71 -12.84
C MET A 117 9.84 -5.33 -12.13
N LYS A 118 9.55 -6.41 -11.42
CA LYS A 118 10.47 -7.22 -10.61
C LYS A 118 11.25 -8.21 -11.44
N THR A 119 12.27 -7.72 -12.13
CA THR A 119 13.12 -8.54 -12.99
C THR A 119 14.46 -8.82 -12.31
N PRO A 120 14.88 -10.10 -12.20
CA PRO A 120 16.08 -10.48 -11.45
C PRO A 120 17.30 -9.65 -11.84
N ALA A 121 17.93 -9.03 -10.83
CA ALA A 121 19.13 -8.21 -10.97
C ALA A 121 19.00 -6.95 -11.85
N CYS A 122 17.82 -6.64 -12.37
CA CYS A 122 17.60 -5.53 -13.30
C CYS A 122 16.13 -5.09 -13.26
N THR A 123 15.74 -4.30 -12.26
CA THR A 123 14.36 -3.81 -12.14
C THR A 123 14.01 -2.79 -13.20
N ILE A 124 12.79 -2.85 -13.73
CA ILE A 124 12.26 -1.87 -14.68
C ILE A 124 11.38 -0.89 -13.91
N MET A 125 11.48 0.39 -14.24
CA MET A 125 10.62 1.45 -13.71
C MET A 125 10.09 2.32 -14.84
N ASN A 126 8.95 2.95 -14.63
CA ASN A 126 8.43 3.94 -15.58
C ASN A 126 9.32 5.19 -15.60
N ASP A 127 9.69 5.69 -16.78
CA ASP A 127 10.51 6.89 -16.92
C ASP A 127 9.81 8.21 -16.54
N LEU A 128 8.50 8.18 -16.23
CA LEU A 128 7.79 9.27 -15.55
C LEU A 128 8.37 9.61 -14.16
N TYR A 129 9.10 8.67 -13.55
CA TYR A 129 9.87 8.91 -12.32
C TYR A 129 11.18 9.67 -12.56
N VAL A 130 11.58 9.91 -13.82
CA VAL A 130 12.67 10.83 -14.14
C VAL A 130 12.12 12.24 -14.26
N PHE A 131 11.99 12.91 -13.12
CA PHE A 131 11.35 14.22 -13.05
C PHE A 131 12.15 15.30 -13.77
N LYS A 132 11.49 15.98 -14.72
CA LYS A 132 12.11 17.08 -15.49
C LYS A 132 12.22 18.38 -14.69
N GLU A 133 11.36 18.51 -13.69
CA GLU A 133 11.20 19.66 -12.81
C GLU A 133 11.12 19.15 -11.37
N GLU A 134 11.32 20.05 -10.40
CA GLU A 134 11.12 19.71 -8.99
C GLU A 134 9.66 19.33 -8.73
N LYS A 135 9.47 18.26 -7.95
CA LYS A 135 8.15 17.73 -7.60
C LYS A 135 7.93 17.81 -6.09
N PRO A 136 6.67 17.76 -5.63
CA PRO A 136 6.37 17.64 -4.20
C PRO A 136 6.98 16.37 -3.59
N ALA A 137 7.15 16.37 -2.26
CA ALA A 137 7.68 15.23 -1.51
C ALA A 137 6.87 13.93 -1.74
N THR A 138 5.57 14.03 -2.01
CA THR A 138 4.70 12.88 -2.33
C THR A 138 5.16 12.14 -3.58
N SER A 139 5.59 12.85 -4.63
CA SER A 139 6.09 12.24 -5.87
C SER A 139 7.40 11.49 -5.66
N TYR A 140 8.35 12.06 -4.90
CA TYR A 140 9.58 11.37 -4.53
C TYR A 140 9.31 10.19 -3.61
N THR A 141 8.33 10.31 -2.72
CA THR A 141 7.93 9.21 -1.83
C THR A 141 7.31 8.07 -2.62
N GLN A 142 6.45 8.34 -3.61
CA GLN A 142 5.95 7.32 -4.52
C GLN A 142 7.11 6.63 -5.26
N GLN A 143 8.05 7.39 -5.81
CA GLN A 143 9.24 6.81 -6.46
C GLN A 143 10.04 5.91 -5.50
N ALA A 144 10.25 6.35 -4.26
CA ALA A 144 10.96 5.55 -3.25
C ALA A 144 10.20 4.27 -2.90
N LEU A 145 8.87 4.34 -2.77
CA LEU A 145 8.01 3.18 -2.52
C LEU A 145 8.12 2.19 -3.67
N THR A 146 8.06 2.66 -4.92
CA THR A 146 8.24 1.81 -6.11
C THR A 146 9.62 1.13 -6.08
N VAL A 147 10.71 1.87 -5.82
CA VAL A 147 12.07 1.27 -5.71
C VAL A 147 12.12 0.21 -4.61
N ALA A 148 11.61 0.51 -3.41
CA ALA A 148 11.61 -0.41 -2.29
C ALA A 148 10.74 -1.65 -2.53
N ASN A 149 9.60 -1.49 -3.21
CA ASN A 149 8.70 -2.58 -3.59
C ASN A 149 9.38 -3.53 -4.59
N GLN A 150 9.96 -2.99 -5.68
CA GLN A 150 10.70 -3.81 -6.64
C GLN A 150 11.91 -4.51 -6.01
N MET A 151 12.58 -3.87 -5.05
CA MET A 151 13.64 -4.50 -4.27
C MET A 151 13.12 -5.67 -3.42
N ALA A 152 12.00 -5.51 -2.71
CA ALA A 152 11.43 -6.54 -1.84
C ALA A 152 11.11 -7.84 -2.59
N HIS A 153 10.70 -7.74 -3.85
CA HIS A 153 10.41 -8.88 -4.71
C HIS A 153 11.60 -9.82 -4.95
N HIS A 154 12.84 -9.39 -4.76
CA HIS A 154 14.00 -10.28 -4.86
C HIS A 154 14.00 -11.38 -3.77
N TRP A 155 13.30 -11.15 -2.65
CA TRP A 155 13.03 -12.18 -1.65
C TRP A 155 11.66 -12.82 -1.90
N LEU A 156 10.63 -12.01 -2.13
CA LEU A 156 9.24 -12.46 -2.13
C LEU A 156 8.78 -13.15 -3.42
N ASN A 157 9.52 -13.03 -4.51
CA ASN A 157 9.18 -13.59 -5.81
C ASN A 157 10.35 -14.39 -6.41
N ASP A 158 11.57 -13.86 -6.35
CA ASP A 158 12.72 -14.50 -7.01
C ASP A 158 13.30 -15.64 -6.17
N LEU A 159 13.44 -15.42 -4.87
CA LEU A 159 13.96 -16.41 -3.92
C LEU A 159 12.94 -17.48 -3.58
N VAL A 160 11.69 -17.08 -3.30
CA VAL A 160 10.59 -18.01 -3.10
C VAL A 160 9.49 -17.70 -4.10
N LYS A 161 9.20 -18.68 -4.95
CA LYS A 161 8.25 -18.52 -6.07
C LYS A 161 6.89 -19.05 -5.66
N VAL A 162 5.82 -18.34 -6.01
CA VAL A 162 4.47 -18.89 -5.92
C VAL A 162 4.29 -20.05 -6.90
N ASN A 163 3.47 -21.03 -6.53
CA ASN A 163 3.23 -22.18 -7.40
C ASN A 163 2.31 -21.82 -8.57
N TRP A 164 1.30 -20.98 -8.33
CA TRP A 164 0.33 -20.51 -9.31
C TRP A 164 -0.26 -19.15 -8.90
N TRP A 165 -0.98 -18.50 -9.82
CA TRP A 165 -1.46 -17.12 -9.68
C TRP A 165 -2.51 -16.91 -8.59
N ASN A 166 -3.18 -17.96 -8.11
CA ASN A 166 -4.11 -17.88 -6.97
C ASN A 166 -3.43 -17.42 -5.67
N ASP A 167 -2.10 -17.56 -5.59
CA ASP A 167 -1.30 -17.12 -4.45
C ASP A 167 -0.53 -15.82 -4.76
N LEU A 168 -0.86 -15.09 -5.83
CA LEU A 168 -0.15 -13.87 -6.24
C LEU A 168 -0.11 -12.80 -5.13
N TRP A 169 -1.15 -12.71 -4.31
CA TRP A 169 -1.18 -11.81 -3.16
C TRP A 169 0.00 -12.03 -2.20
N LEU A 170 0.53 -13.26 -2.06
CA LEU A 170 1.71 -13.53 -1.23
C LEU A 170 2.95 -12.75 -1.66
N THR A 171 3.08 -12.49 -2.96
CA THR A 171 4.23 -11.75 -3.49
C THR A 171 3.90 -10.27 -3.54
N GLU A 172 2.77 -9.90 -4.13
CA GLU A 172 2.43 -8.51 -4.44
C GLU A 172 2.01 -7.74 -3.20
N SER A 173 1.05 -8.27 -2.44
CA SER A 173 0.57 -7.63 -1.21
C SER A 173 1.67 -7.50 -0.17
N PHE A 174 2.52 -8.53 -0.08
CA PHE A 174 3.62 -8.53 0.88
C PHE A 174 4.67 -7.51 0.48
N ALA A 175 5.09 -7.48 -0.78
CA ALA A 175 6.08 -6.53 -1.27
C ALA A 175 5.60 -5.08 -1.12
N ASP A 176 4.31 -4.85 -1.38
CA ASP A 176 3.68 -3.54 -1.25
C ASP A 176 3.70 -3.05 0.21
N PHE A 177 3.18 -3.84 1.16
CA PHE A 177 3.22 -3.45 2.57
C PHE A 177 4.66 -3.30 3.11
N ILE A 178 5.53 -4.27 2.82
CA ILE A 178 6.87 -4.25 3.39
C ILE A 178 7.73 -3.12 2.81
N SER A 179 7.40 -2.61 1.62
CA SER A 179 8.03 -1.40 1.07
C SER A 179 7.72 -0.15 1.92
N HIS A 180 6.46 0.02 2.33
CA HIS A 180 6.05 1.09 3.23
C HIS A 180 6.72 0.93 4.60
N TYR A 181 6.68 -0.28 5.17
CA TYR A 181 7.33 -0.57 6.44
C TYR A 181 8.86 -0.34 6.38
N CYS A 182 9.49 -0.66 5.25
CA CYS A 182 10.90 -0.36 5.00
C CYS A 182 11.17 1.14 5.05
N LEU A 183 10.42 1.95 4.29
CA LEU A 183 10.61 3.40 4.24
C LEU A 183 10.30 4.10 5.57
N GLU A 184 9.39 3.57 6.39
CA GLU A 184 9.16 4.05 7.76
C GLU A 184 10.36 3.81 8.68
N ASN A 185 11.18 2.79 8.40
CA ASN A 185 12.27 2.32 9.26
C ASN A 185 13.67 2.64 8.73
N ILE A 186 13.78 3.35 7.60
CA ILE A 186 15.05 3.85 7.07
C ILE A 186 15.00 5.37 6.95
N GLN A 187 16.14 6.03 7.12
CA GLN A 187 16.25 7.47 6.93
C GLN A 187 16.84 7.75 5.56
N ILE A 188 16.13 8.49 4.70
CA ILE A 188 16.65 9.00 3.42
C ILE A 188 17.12 10.45 3.63
N GLN A 189 18.33 10.76 3.17
CA GLN A 189 18.98 12.06 3.41
C GLN A 189 19.00 12.94 2.16
N SER A 190 19.10 12.35 0.97
CA SER A 190 19.22 13.09 -0.29
C SER A 190 17.98 13.93 -0.61
N ILE A 191 16.79 13.42 -0.28
CA ILE A 191 15.50 14.06 -0.54
C ILE A 191 14.55 13.77 0.64
N LYS A 192 13.88 14.82 1.12
CA LYS A 192 12.86 14.69 2.17
C LYS A 192 11.64 13.97 1.61
N LEU A 193 11.28 12.85 2.25
CA LEU A 193 10.06 12.11 1.94
C LEU A 193 8.85 12.66 2.72
N SER A 194 7.67 12.43 2.16
CA SER A 194 6.37 12.60 2.81
C SER A 194 6.16 11.57 3.90
N ASN A 195 5.13 11.79 4.72
CA ASN A 195 4.76 10.84 5.77
C ASN A 195 4.29 9.50 5.15
N ILE A 196 5.06 8.44 5.38
CA ILE A 196 4.81 7.12 4.78
C ILE A 196 3.49 6.51 5.24
N ALA A 197 3.10 6.71 6.50
CA ALA A 197 1.84 6.18 7.03
C ALA A 197 0.62 6.86 6.38
N VAL A 198 0.72 8.16 6.09
CA VAL A 198 -0.31 8.89 5.31
C VAL A 198 -0.36 8.37 3.87
N MET A 199 0.79 8.17 3.23
CA MET A 199 0.85 7.56 1.89
C MET A 199 0.21 6.17 1.87
N PHE A 200 0.48 5.33 2.87
CA PHE A 200 -0.15 4.02 3.00
C PHE A 200 -1.67 4.13 3.19
N ASN A 201 -2.15 5.07 4.02
CA ASN A 201 -3.59 5.29 4.18
C ASN A 201 -4.24 5.72 2.85
N GLN A 202 -3.61 6.63 2.11
CA GLN A 202 -4.08 7.05 0.78
C GLN A 202 -4.10 5.88 -0.20
N HIS A 203 -3.10 4.99 -0.16
CA HIS A 203 -3.06 3.78 -0.96
C HIS A 203 -4.25 2.84 -0.65
N LYS A 204 -4.64 2.68 0.62
CA LYS A 204 -5.91 1.99 1.00
C LYS A 204 -7.17 2.64 0.41
N GLY A 205 -7.06 3.87 -0.09
CA GLY A 205 -8.00 4.57 -0.96
C GLY A 205 -8.72 3.65 -1.93
N GLN A 206 -7.91 3.00 -2.76
CA GLN A 206 -8.35 2.15 -3.85
C GLN A 206 -9.02 0.88 -3.33
N GLY A 207 -8.36 0.16 -2.43
CA GLY A 207 -8.93 -1.06 -1.84
C GLY A 207 -10.29 -0.85 -1.18
N TYR A 208 -10.51 0.23 -0.42
CA TYR A 208 -11.85 0.49 0.15
C TYR A 208 -12.91 0.73 -0.92
N LEU A 209 -12.57 1.36 -2.05
CA LEU A 209 -13.54 1.58 -3.12
C LEU A 209 -13.92 0.25 -3.78
N GLU A 210 -12.94 -0.53 -4.20
CA GLU A 210 -13.15 -1.79 -4.92
C GLU A 210 -13.81 -2.85 -4.03
N ASP A 211 -13.42 -2.95 -2.76
CA ASP A 211 -13.96 -3.95 -1.84
C ASP A 211 -15.40 -3.64 -1.34
N GLN A 212 -15.93 -2.47 -1.70
CA GLN A 212 -17.34 -2.08 -1.53
C GLN A 212 -18.15 -2.24 -2.83
N MET A 213 -17.56 -2.63 -3.95
CA MET A 213 -18.29 -2.88 -5.20
C MET A 213 -18.91 -4.27 -5.20
N ILE A 214 -20.04 -4.45 -5.91
CA ILE A 214 -20.65 -5.77 -6.10
C ILE A 214 -19.76 -6.75 -6.88
N THR A 215 -18.74 -6.24 -7.56
CA THR A 215 -17.73 -6.99 -8.33
C THR A 215 -16.50 -7.37 -7.51
N THR A 216 -16.48 -7.09 -6.19
CA THR A 216 -15.37 -7.50 -5.31
C THR A 216 -15.19 -9.02 -5.30
N HIS A 217 -13.98 -9.47 -4.95
CA HIS A 217 -13.62 -10.87 -4.85
C HIS A 217 -12.71 -11.14 -3.64
N PRO A 218 -12.55 -12.41 -3.21
CA PRO A 218 -11.54 -12.79 -2.23
C PRO A 218 -10.12 -12.52 -2.71
N MET A 219 -9.16 -12.36 -1.79
CA MET A 219 -7.76 -12.15 -2.17
C MET A 219 -7.10 -13.41 -2.75
N ALA A 220 -7.51 -14.59 -2.25
CA ALA A 220 -7.16 -15.86 -2.87
C ALA A 220 -8.45 -16.53 -3.34
N ASP A 221 -8.57 -16.69 -4.65
CA ASP A 221 -9.68 -17.38 -5.30
C ASP A 221 -9.16 -18.31 -6.40
N GLU A 222 -10.04 -19.09 -7.02
CA GLU A 222 -9.69 -19.98 -8.12
C GLU A 222 -9.26 -19.20 -9.36
N VAL A 223 -8.01 -19.43 -9.81
CA VAL A 223 -7.47 -18.83 -11.03
C VAL A 223 -7.28 -19.92 -12.08
N ILE A 224 -8.23 -20.02 -13.01
CA ILE A 224 -8.25 -21.10 -14.00
C ILE A 224 -7.29 -20.87 -15.18
N ASN A 225 -6.91 -19.61 -15.46
CA ASN A 225 -6.02 -19.23 -16.56
C ASN A 225 -5.37 -17.85 -16.31
N THR A 226 -4.54 -17.40 -17.25
CA THR A 226 -3.82 -16.11 -17.16
C THR A 226 -4.72 -14.90 -17.32
N ASP A 227 -5.83 -14.99 -18.08
CA ASP A 227 -6.76 -13.86 -18.25
C ASP A 227 -7.47 -13.55 -16.91
N VAL A 228 -7.83 -14.59 -16.16
CA VAL A 228 -8.34 -14.43 -14.80
C VAL A 228 -7.25 -13.89 -13.87
N ALA A 229 -6.01 -14.35 -14.03
CA ALA A 229 -4.87 -13.85 -13.24
C ALA A 229 -4.64 -12.33 -13.43
N GLU A 230 -4.79 -11.83 -14.66
CA GLU A 230 -4.67 -10.40 -14.96
C GLU A 230 -5.80 -9.59 -14.31
N ASN A 231 -7.03 -10.11 -14.29
CA ASN A 231 -8.19 -9.40 -13.73
C ASN A 231 -8.17 -9.29 -12.20
N ILE A 232 -7.55 -10.25 -11.50
CA ILE A 232 -7.43 -10.19 -10.03
C ILE A 232 -6.25 -9.32 -9.56
N PHE A 233 -5.44 -8.80 -10.47
CA PHE A 233 -4.33 -7.89 -10.16
C PHE A 233 -4.84 -6.45 -10.06
N ASP A 234 -5.55 -6.16 -8.97
CA ASP A 234 -6.21 -4.89 -8.69
C ASP A 234 -5.91 -4.36 -7.26
N GLY A 235 -6.74 -3.43 -6.77
CA GLY A 235 -6.66 -2.87 -5.42
C GLY A 235 -7.02 -3.87 -4.30
N ILE A 236 -7.64 -5.01 -4.62
CA ILE A 236 -7.82 -6.12 -3.67
C ILE A 236 -6.46 -6.80 -3.43
N THR A 237 -5.72 -7.12 -4.49
CA THR A 237 -4.40 -7.74 -4.38
C THR A 237 -3.35 -6.77 -3.82
N THR A 238 -3.37 -5.50 -4.22
CA THR A 238 -2.38 -4.51 -3.75
C THR A 238 -2.81 -3.90 -2.42
N SER A 239 -3.81 -3.03 -2.40
CA SER A 239 -4.17 -2.24 -1.22
C SER A 239 -4.77 -3.05 -0.06
N LYS A 240 -5.81 -3.85 -0.30
CA LYS A 240 -6.42 -4.71 0.75
C LYS A 240 -5.42 -5.78 1.19
N GLY A 241 -4.72 -6.39 0.23
CA GLY A 241 -3.62 -7.30 0.46
C GLY A 241 -2.57 -6.73 1.41
N ALA A 242 -1.96 -5.59 1.06
CA ALA A 242 -0.94 -4.93 1.85
C ALA A 242 -1.44 -4.63 3.26
N SER A 243 -2.69 -4.17 3.37
CA SER A 243 -3.33 -3.92 4.67
C SER A 243 -3.56 -5.19 5.48
N THR A 244 -3.82 -6.31 4.82
CA THR A 244 -3.93 -7.63 5.46
C THR A 244 -2.59 -8.10 5.99
N VAL A 245 -1.49 -7.87 5.26
CA VAL A 245 -0.13 -8.16 5.74
C VAL A 245 0.24 -7.23 6.92
N LYS A 246 -0.12 -5.94 6.86
CA LYS A 246 0.00 -5.01 7.99
C LYS A 246 -0.72 -5.54 9.21
N GLN A 247 -1.96 -5.97 9.04
CA GLN A 247 -2.78 -6.49 10.13
C GLN A 247 -2.15 -7.71 10.80
N LEU A 248 -1.61 -8.63 9.98
CA LEU A 248 -0.87 -9.78 10.47
C LEU A 248 0.38 -9.38 11.26
N MET A 249 1.13 -8.36 10.80
CA MET A 249 2.25 -7.80 11.54
C MET A 249 1.81 -7.16 12.85
N CYS A 250 0.69 -6.44 12.90
CA CYS A 250 0.13 -5.85 14.13
C CYS A 250 -0.25 -6.93 15.15
N ILE A 251 -0.88 -8.03 14.71
CA ILE A 251 -1.24 -9.17 15.56
C ILE A 251 0.00 -9.84 16.18
N LEU A 252 1.06 -10.04 15.39
CA LEU A 252 2.26 -10.76 15.83
C LEU A 252 3.28 -9.86 16.55
N GLY A 253 3.34 -8.60 16.18
CA GLY A 253 4.45 -7.69 16.46
C GLY A 253 5.58 -7.80 15.43
N PRO A 254 6.25 -6.69 15.07
CA PRO A 254 7.22 -6.67 13.97
C PRO A 254 8.41 -7.63 14.14
N GLN A 255 8.91 -7.80 15.36
CA GLN A 255 10.04 -8.71 15.64
C GLN A 255 9.69 -10.16 15.33
N LYS A 256 8.56 -10.65 15.86
CA LYS A 256 8.08 -12.03 15.62
C LYS A 256 7.72 -12.25 14.16
N PHE A 257 7.17 -11.24 13.50
CA PHE A 257 6.89 -11.28 12.06
C PHE A 257 8.18 -11.42 11.24
N SER A 258 9.20 -10.60 11.52
CA SER A 258 10.53 -10.70 10.88
C SER A 258 11.18 -12.06 11.15
N GLU A 259 11.15 -12.57 12.38
CA GLU A 259 11.67 -13.91 12.72
C GLU A 259 10.99 -15.03 11.92
N ALA A 260 9.67 -14.96 11.76
CA ALA A 260 8.94 -15.92 10.95
C ALA A 260 9.33 -15.86 9.47
N CYS A 261 9.50 -14.65 8.92
CA CYS A 261 9.99 -14.46 7.56
C CYS A 261 11.41 -15.04 7.39
N ARG A 262 12.30 -14.81 8.36
CA ARG A 262 13.66 -15.36 8.34
C ARG A 262 13.65 -16.88 8.24
N GLN A 263 12.84 -17.54 9.07
CA GLN A 263 12.72 -18.99 9.04
C GLN A 263 12.12 -19.50 7.72
N TYR A 264 11.12 -18.80 7.20
CA TYR A 264 10.49 -19.10 5.92
C TYR A 264 11.52 -19.05 4.77
N PHE A 265 12.26 -17.95 4.63
CA PHE A 265 13.25 -17.80 3.55
C PHE A 265 14.46 -18.72 3.70
N GLN A 266 14.91 -19.00 4.93
CA GLN A 266 15.98 -19.97 5.17
C GLN A 266 15.57 -21.40 4.78
N LYS A 267 14.31 -21.78 5.03
CA LYS A 267 13.81 -23.13 4.75
C LYS A 267 13.45 -23.34 3.27
N LEU A 268 12.85 -22.34 2.63
CA LEU A 268 12.28 -22.47 1.28
C LEU A 268 13.10 -21.77 0.19
N GLY A 269 14.24 -21.17 0.53
CA GLY A 269 15.05 -20.46 -0.45
C GLY A 269 15.41 -21.34 -1.66
N GLY A 270 15.00 -20.91 -2.85
CA GLY A 270 15.21 -21.63 -4.11
C GLY A 270 14.10 -22.64 -4.46
N GLN A 271 13.05 -22.73 -3.64
CA GLN A 271 11.91 -23.62 -3.84
C GLN A 271 10.65 -22.84 -4.22
N LYS A 272 9.63 -23.56 -4.67
CA LYS A 272 8.26 -23.04 -4.75
C LYS A 272 7.62 -23.14 -3.36
N ALA A 273 6.80 -22.16 -3.00
CA ALA A 273 6.04 -22.19 -1.76
C ALA A 273 4.55 -21.94 -2.02
N VAL A 274 3.74 -22.43 -1.09
CA VAL A 274 2.32 -22.10 -1.00
C VAL A 274 2.07 -21.27 0.25
N LEU A 275 0.91 -20.64 0.30
CA LEU A 275 0.46 -19.83 1.42
C LEU A 275 0.60 -20.52 2.78
N GLN A 276 0.29 -21.82 2.81
CA GLN A 276 0.36 -22.62 4.02
C GLN A 276 1.78 -22.69 4.61
N ASP A 277 2.83 -22.61 3.78
CA ASP A 277 4.21 -22.70 4.24
C ASP A 277 4.62 -21.50 5.09
N LEU A 278 4.31 -20.28 4.61
CA LEU A 278 4.55 -19.04 5.35
C LEU A 278 3.78 -19.07 6.68
N PHE A 279 2.53 -19.52 6.65
CA PHE A 279 1.68 -19.54 7.82
C PHE A 279 1.98 -20.64 8.84
N ASN A 280 2.50 -21.79 8.40
CA ASN A 280 3.01 -22.81 9.32
C ASN A 280 4.08 -22.22 10.25
N HIS A 281 4.89 -21.27 9.76
CA HIS A 281 5.85 -20.55 10.58
C HIS A 281 5.22 -19.44 11.43
N LEU A 282 4.07 -18.89 11.06
CA LEU A 282 3.44 -17.77 11.79
C LEU A 282 2.47 -18.25 12.89
N SER A 283 1.79 -19.38 12.68
CA SER A 283 0.66 -19.85 13.52
C SER A 283 0.99 -20.01 15.01
N SER A 284 2.19 -20.47 15.36
CA SER A 284 2.60 -20.65 16.77
C SER A 284 2.97 -19.33 17.49
N ARG A 285 2.99 -18.20 16.78
CA ARG A 285 3.51 -16.92 17.28
C ARG A 285 2.43 -15.89 17.63
N PHE A 286 1.16 -16.23 17.42
CA PHE A 286 0.01 -15.39 17.74
C PHE A 286 0.03 -14.99 19.22
N LYS A 287 0.01 -13.68 19.49
CA LYS A 287 -0.01 -13.15 20.86
C LYS A 287 -1.30 -13.55 21.59
N ASN A 288 -2.43 -13.51 20.87
CA ASN A 288 -3.73 -13.89 21.39
C ASN A 288 -4.04 -15.35 21.07
N LYS A 289 -4.11 -16.19 22.11
CA LYS A 289 -4.42 -17.62 21.96
C LYS A 289 -5.83 -17.90 21.43
N ASN A 290 -6.73 -16.90 21.48
CA ASN A 290 -8.09 -17.02 20.98
C ASN A 290 -8.20 -16.72 19.47
N LEU A 291 -7.12 -16.25 18.82
CA LEU A 291 -7.12 -16.01 17.39
C LEU A 291 -6.63 -17.27 16.67
N ASN A 292 -7.56 -17.99 16.03
CA ASN A 292 -7.24 -19.16 15.23
C ASN A 292 -6.80 -18.75 13.82
N PHE A 293 -5.65 -19.24 13.39
CA PHE A 293 -5.12 -18.95 12.06
C PHE A 293 -6.05 -19.39 10.93
N GLN A 294 -6.65 -20.58 10.98
CA GLN A 294 -7.57 -21.04 9.93
C GLN A 294 -8.79 -20.12 9.81
N GLN A 295 -9.34 -19.70 10.94
CA GLN A 295 -10.46 -18.74 10.96
C GLN A 295 -10.04 -17.39 10.40
N TRP A 296 -8.85 -16.89 10.78
CA TRP A 296 -8.32 -15.64 10.25
C TRP A 296 -8.09 -15.72 8.73
N LYS A 297 -7.54 -16.83 8.23
CA LYS A 297 -7.36 -17.07 6.79
C LYS A 297 -8.69 -17.05 6.04
N GLN A 298 -9.68 -17.77 6.54
CA GLN A 298 -11.04 -17.79 5.96
C GLN A 298 -11.65 -16.39 5.90
N GLN A 299 -11.48 -15.62 6.98
CA GLN A 299 -12.01 -14.27 7.10
C GLN A 299 -11.31 -13.26 6.20
N TRP A 300 -9.99 -13.24 6.19
CA TRP A 300 -9.22 -12.17 5.54
C TRP A 300 -8.84 -12.49 4.10
N ILE A 301 -8.50 -13.74 3.81
CA ILE A 301 -7.95 -14.16 2.52
C ILE A 301 -9.03 -14.72 1.60
N GLU A 302 -9.87 -15.62 2.13
CA GLU A 302 -10.81 -16.43 1.35
C GLU A 302 -12.22 -15.82 1.28
N ALA A 303 -12.47 -14.71 1.98
CA ALA A 303 -13.76 -14.01 1.96
C ALA A 303 -13.64 -12.59 1.41
N ALA A 304 -14.51 -12.28 0.44
CA ALA A 304 -14.66 -10.97 -0.17
C ALA A 304 -15.31 -9.93 0.77
N GLY A 305 -15.23 -8.65 0.39
CA GLY A 305 -15.83 -7.54 1.10
C GLY A 305 -15.05 -7.06 2.31
N MET A 306 -15.46 -5.92 2.85
CA MET A 306 -14.86 -5.29 4.03
C MET A 306 -15.86 -5.10 5.17
N ASN A 307 -15.33 -4.82 6.37
CA ASN A 307 -16.14 -4.48 7.54
C ASN A 307 -16.16 -2.98 7.81
N GLU A 308 -17.22 -2.55 8.47
CA GLU A 308 -17.39 -1.21 9.03
C GLU A 308 -17.44 -1.31 10.55
N ILE A 309 -16.85 -0.35 11.24
CA ILE A 309 -16.90 -0.26 12.71
C ILE A 309 -17.36 1.12 13.17
N GLU A 310 -18.23 1.14 14.19
CA GLU A 310 -18.78 2.36 14.80
C GLU A 310 -18.68 2.27 16.34
N PRO A 311 -18.24 3.33 17.03
CA PRO A 311 -18.20 3.35 18.49
C PRO A 311 -19.57 3.73 19.06
N GLU A 312 -20.00 3.01 20.10
CA GLU A 312 -21.15 3.36 20.94
C GLU A 312 -20.66 3.51 22.39
N TRP A 313 -20.68 4.73 22.89
CA TRP A 313 -20.17 5.08 24.22
C TRP A 313 -20.93 6.27 24.81
N ASN A 314 -20.83 6.44 26.13
CA ASN A 314 -21.48 7.54 26.83
C ASN A 314 -20.44 8.56 27.29
N GLN A 315 -20.35 9.69 26.58
CA GLN A 315 -19.45 10.80 26.91
C GLN A 315 -19.75 11.41 28.29
N ALA A 316 -20.95 11.28 28.85
CA ALA A 316 -21.29 11.79 30.18
C ALA A 316 -20.90 10.83 31.31
N ASN A 317 -20.64 9.55 31.01
CA ASN A 317 -20.20 8.59 32.02
C ASN A 317 -18.78 8.91 32.48
N ARG A 318 -18.58 8.98 33.80
CA ARG A 318 -17.30 9.29 34.46
C ARG A 318 -16.78 8.12 35.30
N ASP A 319 -17.38 6.94 35.19
CA ASP A 319 -16.90 5.72 35.87
C ASP A 319 -15.56 5.26 35.26
N ILE A 320 -14.62 4.86 36.11
CA ILE A 320 -13.33 4.28 35.72
C ILE A 320 -13.48 2.97 34.91
N ASN A 321 -14.63 2.30 35.01
CA ASN A 321 -14.97 1.08 34.27
C ASN A 321 -16.07 1.31 33.22
N SER A 322 -16.11 2.50 32.62
CA SER A 322 -17.04 2.81 31.53
C SER A 322 -16.87 1.85 30.35
N GLN A 323 -17.95 1.59 29.61
CA GLN A 323 -17.98 0.64 28.50
C GLN A 323 -18.12 1.36 27.16
N LEU A 324 -17.28 0.97 26.21
CA LEU A 324 -17.38 1.28 24.79
C LEU A 324 -17.81 -0.01 24.07
N VAL A 325 -18.91 0.06 23.32
CA VAL A 325 -19.34 -1.02 22.43
C VAL A 325 -18.88 -0.67 21.01
N ILE A 326 -18.05 -1.52 20.42
CA ILE A 326 -17.66 -1.42 19.02
C ILE A 326 -18.65 -2.25 18.21
N ARG A 327 -19.46 -1.58 17.38
CA ARG A 327 -20.42 -2.19 16.46
C ARG A 327 -19.71 -2.52 15.15
N GLN A 328 -19.68 -3.79 14.76
CA GLN A 328 -19.12 -4.25 13.49
C GLN A 328 -20.22 -4.71 12.54
N ARG A 329 -20.14 -4.30 11.27
CA ARG A 329 -21.04 -4.73 10.19
C ARG A 329 -20.25 -5.09 8.93
N ALA A 330 -20.82 -5.92 8.07
CA ALA A 330 -20.32 -6.06 6.70
C ALA A 330 -20.76 -4.83 5.88
N ALA A 331 -19.85 -4.23 5.11
CA ALA A 331 -20.19 -3.09 4.25
C ALA A 331 -21.16 -3.51 3.12
N LEU A 332 -21.09 -4.77 2.70
CA LEU A 332 -21.98 -5.37 1.72
C LEU A 332 -22.84 -6.45 2.40
N PRO A 333 -24.17 -6.25 2.53
CA PRO A 333 -25.05 -7.22 3.20
C PRO A 333 -25.02 -8.63 2.60
N GLN A 334 -24.79 -8.74 1.29
CA GLN A 334 -24.67 -10.01 0.58
C GLN A 334 -23.34 -10.76 0.83
N LEU A 335 -22.35 -10.10 1.45
CA LEU A 335 -21.06 -10.67 1.87
C LEU A 335 -20.90 -10.53 3.39
N PRO A 336 -21.63 -11.33 4.20
CA PRO A 336 -21.84 -11.07 5.63
C PRO A 336 -20.63 -11.40 6.53
N THR A 337 -19.47 -11.73 5.96
CA THR A 337 -18.30 -12.15 6.73
C THR A 337 -17.79 -11.02 7.63
N LEU A 338 -17.85 -11.25 8.94
CA LEU A 338 -17.23 -10.41 9.96
C LEU A 338 -15.83 -10.94 10.29
N ARG A 339 -14.91 -10.04 10.65
CA ARG A 339 -13.49 -10.36 10.80
C ARG A 339 -12.98 -9.97 12.18
N TYR A 340 -11.94 -10.67 12.61
CA TYR A 340 -11.12 -10.18 13.72
C TYR A 340 -10.29 -8.98 13.25
N HIS A 341 -10.36 -7.88 13.99
CA HIS A 341 -9.51 -6.71 13.74
C HIS A 341 -8.67 -6.38 14.97
N GLN A 342 -7.34 -6.49 14.84
CA GLN A 342 -6.42 -5.81 15.74
C GLN A 342 -6.42 -4.32 15.38
N ILE A 343 -6.79 -3.47 16.33
CA ILE A 343 -6.82 -2.01 16.18
C ILE A 343 -6.29 -1.35 17.44
N LYS A 344 -6.01 -0.05 17.35
CA LYS A 344 -6.01 0.84 18.52
C LYS A 344 -7.28 1.68 18.56
N VAL A 345 -7.79 1.91 19.75
CA VAL A 345 -8.84 2.90 20.01
C VAL A 345 -8.18 4.12 20.62
N GLY A 346 -8.33 5.28 19.99
CA GLY A 346 -7.86 6.58 20.51
C GLY A 346 -8.98 7.33 21.22
N PHE A 347 -8.71 7.80 22.44
CA PHE A 347 -9.59 8.58 23.28
C PHE A 347 -9.03 10.00 23.43
N PHE A 348 -9.76 10.99 22.90
CA PHE A 348 -9.31 12.38 22.82
C PHE A 348 -9.76 13.17 24.04
N LYS A 349 -8.88 14.00 24.57
CA LYS A 349 -9.12 14.94 25.67
C LYS A 349 -9.43 16.33 25.12
N GLU A 350 -9.94 17.22 25.97
CA GLU A 350 -10.26 18.61 25.58
C GLU A 350 -9.06 19.35 24.98
N ASP A 351 -7.86 19.12 25.50
CA ASP A 351 -6.61 19.77 25.08
C ASP A 351 -5.97 19.16 23.81
N GLY A 352 -6.65 18.18 23.18
CA GLY A 352 -6.13 17.43 22.04
C GLY A 352 -5.21 16.27 22.44
N GLY A 353 -4.97 16.05 23.73
CA GLY A 353 -4.24 14.88 24.22
C GLY A 353 -4.96 13.58 23.92
N ILE A 354 -4.20 12.51 23.62
CA ILE A 354 -4.76 11.22 23.21
C ILE A 354 -4.28 10.13 24.16
N ASP A 355 -5.21 9.42 24.79
CA ASP A 355 -4.93 8.13 25.41
C ASP A 355 -5.36 7.04 24.42
N TYR A 356 -4.69 5.88 24.40
CA TYR A 356 -5.06 4.80 23.47
C TYR A 356 -4.99 3.42 24.12
N GLN A 357 -5.72 2.48 23.51
CA GLN A 357 -5.76 1.08 23.94
C GLN A 357 -5.76 0.16 22.72
N ASP A 358 -4.93 -0.88 22.76
CA ASP A 358 -4.99 -1.99 21.78
C ASP A 358 -6.24 -2.84 22.04
N VAL A 359 -7.01 -3.09 20.97
CA VAL A 359 -8.26 -3.84 21.01
C VAL A 359 -8.27 -4.88 19.90
N LEU A 360 -8.65 -6.11 20.26
CA LEU A 360 -9.02 -7.13 19.29
C LEU A 360 -10.54 -7.10 19.12
N VAL A 361 -11.02 -6.44 18.07
CA VAL A 361 -12.43 -6.53 17.65
C VAL A 361 -12.68 -7.97 17.21
N LYS A 362 -13.72 -8.58 17.76
CA LYS A 362 -14.11 -9.96 17.47
C LYS A 362 -14.84 -10.04 16.13
N ALA A 363 -14.78 -11.19 15.48
CA ALA A 363 -15.57 -11.49 14.28
C ALA A 363 -17.07 -11.71 14.59
N GLN A 364 -17.71 -10.71 15.19
CA GLN A 364 -19.12 -10.68 15.59
C GLN A 364 -19.59 -9.22 15.65
N GLU A 365 -20.89 -9.00 15.73
CA GLU A 365 -21.49 -7.66 15.62
C GLU A 365 -21.09 -6.69 16.74
N GLU A 366 -20.76 -7.21 17.93
CA GLU A 366 -20.42 -6.38 19.09
C GLU A 366 -19.12 -6.80 19.74
N THR A 367 -18.25 -5.84 20.02
CA THR A 367 -17.11 -6.02 20.93
C THR A 367 -17.16 -4.97 22.03
N VAL A 368 -17.32 -5.40 23.28
CA VAL A 368 -17.33 -4.52 24.46
C VAL A 368 -15.91 -4.34 25.00
N VAL A 369 -15.52 -3.09 25.23
CA VAL A 369 -14.21 -2.68 25.75
C VAL A 369 -14.42 -1.77 26.96
N THR A 370 -13.66 -1.99 28.03
CA THR A 370 -13.66 -1.10 29.21
C THR A 370 -12.64 0.02 29.04
N TYR A 371 -13.02 1.25 29.38
CA TYR A 371 -12.16 2.44 29.39
C TYR A 371 -12.36 3.28 30.65
N ASP A 372 -11.36 4.10 30.99
CA ASP A 372 -11.40 5.01 32.12
C ASP A 372 -12.18 6.29 31.79
N GLY A 373 -13.49 6.27 32.06
CA GLY A 373 -14.38 7.41 31.83
C GLY A 373 -14.11 8.60 32.75
N SER A 374 -13.41 8.40 33.87
CA SER A 374 -13.11 9.48 34.83
C SER A 374 -12.21 10.56 34.23
N LYS A 375 -11.47 10.22 33.17
CA LYS A 375 -10.62 11.11 32.38
C LYS A 375 -11.37 12.10 31.50
N GLY A 376 -12.70 11.96 31.36
CA GLY A 376 -13.54 12.98 30.70
C GLY A 376 -13.28 13.16 29.20
N TYR A 377 -13.04 12.06 28.48
CA TYR A 377 -12.79 12.09 27.03
C TYR A 377 -13.92 12.76 26.24
N LYS A 378 -13.54 13.40 25.13
CA LYS A 378 -14.38 14.22 24.27
C LYS A 378 -14.72 13.59 22.94
N ALA A 379 -13.85 12.75 22.41
CA ALA A 379 -14.09 11.97 21.20
C ALA A 379 -13.39 10.62 21.26
N VAL A 380 -13.85 9.69 20.43
CA VAL A 380 -13.27 8.38 20.20
C VAL A 380 -12.98 8.22 18.71
N LEU A 381 -11.76 7.76 18.39
CA LEU A 381 -11.38 7.35 17.04
C LEU A 381 -11.02 5.86 17.08
N LEU A 382 -11.84 5.04 16.43
CA LEU A 382 -11.50 3.63 16.20
C LEU A 382 -10.41 3.51 15.13
N ASN A 383 -9.64 2.42 15.19
CA ASN A 383 -8.51 2.17 14.28
C ASN A 383 -7.49 3.33 14.24
N TYR A 384 -7.22 3.92 15.41
CA TYR A 384 -6.13 4.86 15.62
C TYR A 384 -4.79 4.22 15.16
N GLU A 385 -3.90 5.03 14.58
CA GLU A 385 -2.68 4.57 13.88
C GLU A 385 -2.90 3.61 12.69
N ASP A 386 -4.14 3.49 12.21
CA ASP A 386 -4.46 2.86 10.94
C ASP A 386 -4.02 1.39 10.79
N GLN A 387 -4.15 0.61 11.85
CA GLN A 387 -3.61 -0.76 11.95
C GLN A 387 -4.35 -1.79 11.08
N SER A 388 -5.65 -1.57 10.83
CA SER A 388 -6.51 -2.52 10.12
C SER A 388 -7.06 -1.95 8.81
N PHE A 389 -7.44 -2.85 7.90
CA PHE A 389 -8.33 -2.57 6.76
C PHE A 389 -9.78 -2.67 7.24
N VAL A 390 -10.35 -1.54 7.63
CA VAL A 390 -11.73 -1.45 8.14
C VAL A 390 -12.21 -0.01 7.95
N LYS A 391 -13.46 0.15 7.54
CA LYS A 391 -14.07 1.48 7.41
C LYS A 391 -14.52 1.95 8.78
N VAL A 392 -14.08 3.13 9.18
CA VAL A 392 -14.39 3.70 10.49
C VAL A 392 -15.50 4.71 10.33
N LEU A 393 -16.59 4.49 11.07
CA LEU A 393 -17.70 5.41 11.21
C LEU A 393 -17.52 6.17 12.53
N LEU A 394 -17.65 7.49 12.49
CA LEU A 394 -17.65 8.33 13.68
C LEU A 394 -19.05 8.36 14.29
N ASP A 395 -19.12 8.31 15.61
CA ASP A 395 -20.36 8.64 16.32
C ASP A 395 -20.62 10.15 16.29
N GLN A 396 -21.85 10.57 16.62
CA GLN A 396 -22.26 11.97 16.57
C GLN A 396 -21.40 12.88 17.48
N THR A 397 -21.03 12.39 18.66
CA THR A 397 -20.23 13.15 19.63
C THR A 397 -18.82 13.37 19.11
N SER A 398 -18.19 12.31 18.59
CA SER A 398 -16.86 12.39 18.00
C SER A 398 -16.85 13.26 16.73
N THR A 399 -17.89 13.16 15.89
CA THR A 399 -18.07 13.99 14.69
C THR A 399 -18.09 15.47 15.05
N LEU A 400 -18.93 15.87 16.00
CA LEU A 400 -19.04 17.25 16.47
C LEU A 400 -17.70 17.79 17.00
N TYR A 401 -17.03 17.00 17.84
CA TYR A 401 -15.74 17.37 18.41
C TYR A 401 -14.69 17.59 17.31
N PHE A 402 -14.54 16.64 16.38
CA PHE A 402 -13.53 16.74 15.32
C PHE A 402 -13.83 17.87 14.33
N SER A 403 -15.10 18.09 13.97
CA SER A 403 -15.48 19.20 13.09
C SER A 403 -15.08 20.58 13.65
N GLN A 404 -15.07 20.73 14.98
CA GLN A 404 -14.76 21.98 15.67
C GLN A 404 -13.30 22.11 16.11
N ASN A 405 -12.62 20.98 16.36
CA ASN A 405 -11.33 20.95 17.06
C ASN A 405 -10.21 20.27 16.28
N LEU A 406 -10.36 20.03 14.97
CA LEU A 406 -9.36 19.29 14.19
C LEU A 406 -7.95 19.91 14.23
N GLN A 407 -7.86 21.23 14.34
CA GLN A 407 -6.61 21.98 14.52
C GLN A 407 -5.82 21.58 15.78
N SER A 408 -6.48 21.03 16.80
CA SER A 408 -5.81 20.53 18.01
C SER A 408 -5.10 19.19 17.78
N VAL A 409 -5.47 18.46 16.72
CA VAL A 409 -4.90 17.15 16.38
C VAL A 409 -3.59 17.35 15.62
N LYS A 410 -2.46 17.23 16.32
CA LYS A 410 -1.13 17.50 15.75
C LYS A 410 -0.62 16.40 14.83
N ASP A 411 -0.94 15.14 15.12
CA ASP A 411 -0.47 14.00 14.33
C ASP A 411 -1.12 13.96 12.95
N LEU A 412 -0.29 13.83 11.92
CA LEU A 412 -0.71 13.95 10.53
C LEU A 412 -1.62 12.78 10.10
N LEU A 413 -1.22 11.55 10.44
CA LEU A 413 -2.00 10.35 10.13
C LEU A 413 -3.37 10.41 10.81
N THR A 414 -3.43 10.86 12.06
CA THR A 414 -4.67 11.00 12.81
C THR A 414 -5.62 11.97 12.14
N ARG A 415 -5.15 13.14 11.68
CA ARG A 415 -5.96 14.07 10.88
C ARG A 415 -6.45 13.41 9.59
N THR A 416 -5.58 12.70 8.87
CA THR A 416 -5.94 11.95 7.66
C THR A 416 -7.06 10.93 7.91
N LEU A 417 -7.01 10.18 9.01
CA LEU A 417 -8.05 9.23 9.39
C LEU A 417 -9.39 9.91 9.64
N ILE A 418 -9.38 11.05 10.33
CA ILE A 418 -10.59 11.84 10.62
C ILE A 418 -11.20 12.38 9.32
N TYR A 419 -10.39 12.99 8.44
CA TYR A 419 -10.87 13.47 7.14
C TYR A 419 -11.51 12.35 6.33
N ARG A 420 -10.89 11.16 6.32
CA ARG A 420 -11.42 10.01 5.61
C ARG A 420 -12.73 9.50 6.21
N ALA A 421 -12.84 9.38 7.53
CA ALA A 421 -14.06 8.95 8.19
C ALA A 421 -15.24 9.92 7.96
N LEU A 422 -14.97 11.23 7.95
CA LEU A 422 -15.96 12.25 7.60
C LEU A 422 -16.39 12.14 6.13
N PHE A 423 -15.45 11.96 5.21
CA PHE A 423 -15.78 11.75 3.79
C PHE A 423 -16.57 10.45 3.55
N ASP A 424 -16.18 9.35 4.20
CA ASP A 424 -16.91 8.08 4.12
C ASP A 424 -18.35 8.27 4.65
N SER A 425 -18.56 9.10 5.67
CA SER A 425 -19.89 9.44 6.18
C SER A 425 -20.73 10.23 5.16
N VAL A 426 -20.11 11.07 4.32
CA VAL A 426 -20.81 11.71 3.19
C VAL A 426 -21.21 10.68 2.14
N ARG A 427 -20.29 9.78 1.76
CA ARG A 427 -20.57 8.72 0.77
C ARG A 427 -21.74 7.83 1.22
N ASP A 428 -21.84 7.58 2.52
CA ASP A 428 -22.88 6.74 3.10
C ASP A 428 -24.20 7.49 3.40
N GLY A 429 -24.28 8.78 3.08
CA GLY A 429 -25.48 9.60 3.30
C GLY A 429 -25.74 9.98 4.76
N LYS A 430 -24.72 9.90 5.64
CA LYS A 430 -24.82 10.29 7.06
C LYS A 430 -24.56 11.77 7.31
N ILE A 431 -23.77 12.40 6.44
CA ILE A 431 -23.45 13.84 6.46
C ILE A 431 -23.80 14.40 5.08
N CYS A 432 -24.43 15.57 5.00
CA CYS A 432 -24.72 16.18 3.69
C CYS A 432 -23.45 16.72 3.05
N SER A 433 -23.42 16.76 1.72
CA SER A 433 -22.23 17.19 0.97
C SER A 433 -21.84 18.63 1.26
N GLU A 434 -22.81 19.49 1.51
CA GLU A 434 -22.67 20.91 1.83
C GLU A 434 -22.00 21.11 3.19
N GLU A 435 -22.44 20.39 4.22
CA GLU A 435 -21.83 20.43 5.56
C GLU A 435 -20.35 20.00 5.52
N TYR A 436 -20.03 18.98 4.72
CA TYR A 436 -18.66 18.55 4.54
C TYR A 436 -17.81 19.57 3.77
N VAL A 437 -18.37 20.23 2.75
CA VAL A 437 -17.67 21.31 2.02
C VAL A 437 -17.42 22.50 2.95
N ASP A 438 -18.39 22.91 3.76
CA ASP A 438 -18.24 23.97 4.76
C ASP A 438 -17.16 23.61 5.78
N PHE A 439 -17.17 22.37 6.27
CA PHE A 439 -16.11 21.85 7.13
C PHE A 439 -14.73 21.97 6.44
N LEU A 440 -14.58 21.54 5.19
CA LEU A 440 -13.32 21.65 4.47
C LEU A 440 -12.88 23.11 4.31
N LEU A 441 -13.78 24.01 3.92
CA LEU A 441 -13.48 25.44 3.75
C LEU A 441 -13.01 26.08 5.05
N ASN A 442 -13.59 25.69 6.20
CA ASN A 442 -13.17 26.18 7.51
C ASN A 442 -11.83 25.62 7.97
N GLN A 443 -11.49 24.38 7.60
CA GLN A 443 -10.25 23.72 8.03
C GLN A 443 -9.06 23.96 7.09
N LEU A 444 -9.30 24.28 5.81
CA LEU A 444 -8.27 24.51 4.80
C LEU A 444 -7.25 25.60 5.18
N PRO A 445 -7.63 26.78 5.70
CA PRO A 445 -6.68 27.83 6.06
C PRO A 445 -5.66 27.44 7.14
N ASN A 446 -5.96 26.42 7.94
CA ASN A 446 -5.12 25.97 9.06
C ASN A 446 -4.34 24.68 8.75
N GLU A 447 -4.50 24.08 7.57
CA GLU A 447 -3.79 22.85 7.22
C GLU A 447 -2.52 23.17 6.42
N GLU A 448 -1.38 22.82 7.00
CA GLU A 448 -0.06 23.10 6.42
C GLU A 448 0.54 21.89 5.68
N SER A 449 -0.06 20.70 5.78
CA SER A 449 0.47 19.50 5.11
C SER A 449 0.03 19.42 3.65
N ASP A 450 1.00 19.42 2.75
CA ASP A 450 0.80 19.15 1.32
C ASP A 450 0.07 17.81 1.09
N GLU A 451 0.41 16.76 1.86
CA GLU A 451 -0.21 15.44 1.73
C GLU A 451 -1.71 15.47 2.03
N ILE A 452 -2.11 16.19 3.07
CA ILE A 452 -3.53 16.36 3.42
C ILE A 452 -4.23 17.27 2.41
N LEU A 453 -3.58 18.34 1.95
CA LEU A 453 -4.16 19.23 0.94
C LEU A 453 -4.44 18.49 -0.37
N ILE A 454 -3.50 17.65 -0.82
CA ILE A 454 -3.68 16.78 -2.00
C ILE A 454 -4.84 15.80 -1.78
N LEU A 455 -4.90 15.14 -0.61
CA LEU A 455 -6.02 14.26 -0.27
C LEU A 455 -7.35 15.01 -0.34
N LYS A 456 -7.45 16.19 0.28
CA LYS A 456 -8.67 17.02 0.27
C LYS A 456 -9.10 17.36 -1.16
N MET A 457 -8.17 17.75 -2.02
CA MET A 457 -8.47 18.01 -3.43
C MET A 457 -9.05 16.78 -4.14
N GLN A 458 -8.47 15.59 -3.92
CA GLN A 458 -8.99 14.35 -4.49
C GLN A 458 -10.40 14.03 -3.97
N LEU A 459 -10.65 14.22 -2.68
CA LEU A 459 -11.97 14.01 -2.07
C LEU A 459 -13.01 15.00 -2.63
N ILE A 460 -12.66 16.28 -2.78
CA ILE A 460 -13.54 17.29 -3.40
C ILE A 460 -13.85 16.92 -4.86
N GLN A 461 -12.86 16.51 -5.65
CA GLN A 461 -13.07 16.10 -7.03
C GLN A 461 -14.05 14.93 -7.13
N ARG A 462 -13.96 13.96 -6.21
CA ARG A 462 -14.92 12.84 -6.12
C ARG A 462 -16.33 13.29 -5.78
N LEU A 463 -16.49 14.25 -4.86
CA LEU A 463 -17.80 14.82 -4.55
C LEU A 463 -18.39 15.55 -5.74
N GLN A 464 -17.58 16.35 -6.44
CA GLN A 464 -18.02 17.05 -7.66
C GLN A 464 -18.53 16.08 -8.72
N GLN A 465 -17.79 15.01 -8.99
CA GLN A 465 -18.19 13.97 -9.94
C GLN A 465 -19.50 13.28 -9.52
N SER A 466 -19.62 12.96 -8.23
CA SER A 466 -20.81 12.29 -7.69
C SER A 466 -22.06 13.17 -7.79
N ASN A 467 -21.94 14.44 -7.41
CA ASN A 467 -23.03 15.41 -7.51
C ASN A 467 -23.46 15.66 -8.96
N LEU A 468 -22.49 15.79 -9.88
CA LEU A 468 -22.77 15.92 -11.31
C LEU A 468 -23.55 14.72 -11.86
N LEU A 469 -23.13 13.50 -11.49
CA LEU A 469 -23.82 12.28 -11.91
C LEU A 469 -25.25 12.22 -11.33
N TYR A 470 -25.43 12.56 -10.06
CA TYR A 470 -26.75 12.62 -9.42
C TYR A 470 -27.70 13.57 -10.16
N TYR A 471 -27.26 14.81 -10.43
CA TYR A 471 -28.07 15.77 -11.18
C TYR A 471 -28.33 15.30 -12.61
N GLN A 472 -27.36 14.66 -13.27
CA GLN A 472 -27.54 14.10 -14.60
C GLN A 472 -28.63 13.01 -14.62
N ILE A 473 -28.65 12.10 -13.63
CA ILE A 473 -29.68 11.07 -13.49
C ILE A 473 -31.05 11.71 -13.24
N GLN A 474 -31.16 12.65 -12.30
CA GLN A 474 -32.41 13.35 -12.00
C GLN A 474 -32.97 14.09 -13.22
N ILE A 475 -32.10 14.77 -13.97
CA ILE A 475 -32.48 15.44 -15.22
C ILE A 475 -32.97 14.42 -16.25
N GLN A 476 -32.26 13.30 -16.43
CA GLN A 476 -32.66 12.22 -17.34
C GLN A 476 -34.03 11.63 -16.96
N GLU A 477 -34.30 11.38 -15.67
CA GLU A 477 -35.60 10.90 -15.19
C GLU A 477 -36.73 11.89 -15.53
N VAL A 478 -36.51 13.19 -15.33
CA VAL A 478 -37.47 14.24 -15.71
C VAL A 478 -37.68 14.28 -17.22
N PHE A 479 -36.62 14.14 -18.02
CA PHE A 479 -36.73 14.06 -19.49
C PHE A 479 -37.53 12.83 -19.92
N ILE A 480 -37.24 11.66 -19.36
CA ILE A 480 -37.97 10.41 -19.64
C ILE A 480 -39.45 10.60 -19.32
N GLN A 481 -39.79 11.08 -18.12
CA GLN A 481 -41.18 11.33 -17.72
C GLN A 481 -41.89 12.30 -18.67
N LYS A 482 -41.23 13.38 -19.10
CA LYS A 482 -41.81 14.34 -20.05
C LYS A 482 -41.95 13.77 -21.46
N SER A 483 -40.98 12.97 -21.94
CA SER A 483 -41.05 12.33 -23.24
C SER A 483 -42.18 11.31 -23.33
N PHE A 484 -42.46 10.57 -22.25
CA PHE A 484 -43.61 9.65 -22.20
C PHE A 484 -44.96 10.38 -22.13
N CYS A 485 -45.04 11.56 -21.50
CA CYS A 485 -46.24 12.40 -21.50
C CYS A 485 -46.56 13.07 -22.85
N ILE A 486 -45.60 13.14 -23.79
CA ILE A 486 -45.82 13.71 -25.14
C ILE A 486 -46.35 12.63 -26.13
N HIS A 487 -46.40 11.36 -25.72
CA HIS A 487 -46.86 10.23 -26.55
C HIS A 487 -48.12 9.52 -26.02
N CYS A 488 -48.79 10.10 -25.03
CA CYS A 488 -50.17 9.77 -24.63
C CYS A 488 -51.07 10.96 -24.94
#